data_AF-A0A1G9KN59-F1
#
_entry.id   AF-A0A1G9KN59-F1
#
_cell.length_a   1.000
_cell.length_b   1.000
_cell.length_c   1.000
_cell.angle_alpha   90.00
_cell.angle_beta   90.00
_cell.angle_gamma   90.00
#
_symmetry.space_group_name_H-M   'P 1'
#
loop_
_entity.id
_entity.type
_entity.pdbx_description
1 polymer ?
#
loop_
_entity_poly.entity_id
_entity_poly.type
_entity_poly.pdbx_seq_one_letter_code
_entity_poly.pdbx_strand_id
1 'polypeptide(L)'
;MLLSARSPKLRRALHRAKRDGLHYLVLDGTLIRTDRIKADRPYFSGKHRVHGMNIQVIASPDGAILWTSGALPGKTHDLSAARIWGIMRELDQAGIIVPADKGYQGAEGPVITPYKGRNKPEPQKRANRSHARLRGPGERANAQLKNWRILRKLRCSPSKAGHLCKAIAVLQNYESARR
;
A
#
# COMPACT_ATOMS: atom_id res chain seq x y z
N MET A 1 -6.58 -4.62 -19.67
CA MET A 1 -7.04 -3.22 -19.55
C MET A 1 -5.91 -2.30 -19.99
N LEU A 2 -6.15 -1.41 -20.95
CA LEU A 2 -5.10 -0.53 -21.53
C LEU A 2 -4.45 0.36 -20.46
N LEU A 3 -5.27 0.94 -19.58
CA LEU A 3 -4.83 1.88 -18.57
C LEU A 3 -3.99 1.24 -17.45
N SER A 4 -4.33 0.01 -17.04
CA SER A 4 -3.53 -0.72 -16.04
C SER A 4 -2.12 -1.04 -16.54
N ALA A 5 -1.92 -1.13 -17.86
CA ALA A 5 -0.60 -1.34 -18.46
C ALA A 5 0.29 -0.08 -18.40
N ARG A 6 -0.29 1.10 -18.16
CA ARG A 6 0.45 2.35 -17.90
C ARG A 6 0.99 2.44 -16.47
N SER A 7 0.46 1.62 -15.55
CA SER A 7 0.97 1.55 -14.18
C SER A 7 2.40 1.00 -14.19
N PRO A 8 3.37 1.66 -13.53
CA PRO A 8 4.74 1.21 -13.54
C PRO A 8 4.89 -0.15 -12.87
N LYS A 9 5.87 -0.94 -13.30
CA LYS A 9 6.36 -2.07 -12.51
C LYS A 9 7.07 -1.53 -11.26
N LEU A 10 7.04 -2.28 -10.16
CA LEU A 10 7.61 -1.88 -8.87
C LEU A 10 9.04 -1.33 -9.00
N ARG A 11 9.94 -2.12 -9.60
CA ARG A 11 11.34 -1.73 -9.85
C ARG A 11 11.46 -0.39 -10.58
N ARG A 12 10.65 -0.17 -11.62
CA ARG A 12 10.66 1.08 -12.39
C ARG A 12 10.15 2.26 -11.56
N ALA A 13 9.14 2.05 -10.72
CA ALA A 13 8.64 3.08 -9.81
C ALA A 13 9.72 3.48 -8.79
N LEU A 14 10.43 2.51 -8.20
CA LEU A 14 11.50 2.77 -7.23
C LEU A 14 12.73 3.43 -7.87
N HIS A 15 13.16 2.99 -9.06
CA HIS A 15 14.24 3.67 -9.78
C HIS A 15 13.88 5.12 -10.12
N ARG A 16 12.64 5.37 -10.53
CA ARG A 16 12.17 6.72 -10.77
C ARG A 16 12.17 7.56 -9.49
N ALA A 17 11.66 7.02 -8.38
CA ALA A 17 11.69 7.69 -7.08
C ALA A 17 13.11 8.10 -6.68
N LYS A 18 14.09 7.20 -6.86
CA LYS A 18 15.51 7.48 -6.58
C LYS A 18 16.07 8.59 -7.47
N ARG A 19 15.82 8.48 -8.79
CA ARG A 19 16.25 9.49 -9.77
C ARG A 19 15.63 10.85 -9.50
N ASP A 20 14.37 10.88 -9.09
CA ASP A 20 13.62 12.09 -8.78
C ASP A 20 13.97 12.62 -7.36
N GLY A 21 14.97 12.03 -6.67
CA GLY A 21 15.53 12.54 -5.42
C GLY A 21 14.71 12.24 -4.15
N LEU A 22 13.77 11.30 -4.20
CA LEU A 22 12.94 10.99 -3.04
C LEU A 22 13.75 10.26 -1.94
N HIS A 23 13.86 10.90 -0.77
CA HIS A 23 14.61 10.36 0.37
C HIS A 23 13.86 9.31 1.19
N TYR A 24 12.52 9.33 1.12
CA TYR A 24 11.69 8.30 1.73
C TYR A 24 10.43 8.05 0.92
N LEU A 25 9.87 6.86 1.09
CA LEU A 25 8.58 6.44 0.54
C LEU A 25 7.70 5.90 1.66
N VAL A 26 6.41 5.71 1.44
CA VAL A 26 5.52 5.07 2.42
C VAL A 26 4.99 3.76 1.85
N LEU A 27 5.13 2.67 2.60
CA LEU A 27 4.49 1.39 2.30
C LEU A 27 3.25 1.23 3.17
N ASP A 28 2.12 0.97 2.52
CA ASP A 28 0.86 0.76 3.22
C ASP A 28 -0.02 -0.29 2.55
N GLY A 29 -0.79 -1.00 3.37
CA GLY A 29 -1.71 -2.04 2.95
C GLY A 29 -3.13 -1.53 3.01
N THR A 30 -3.95 -1.87 2.02
CA THR A 30 -5.33 -1.40 1.98
C THR A 30 -6.30 -2.49 1.52
N LEU A 31 -7.37 -2.68 2.27
CA LEU A 31 -8.43 -3.61 1.91
C LEU A 31 -9.46 -2.94 1.00
N ILE A 32 -9.64 -3.48 -0.21
CA ILE A 32 -10.73 -3.11 -1.12
C ILE A 32 -11.89 -4.07 -0.88
N ARG A 33 -13.06 -3.54 -0.50
CA ARG A 33 -14.23 -4.35 -0.17
C ARG A 33 -14.78 -5.07 -1.41
N THR A 34 -15.11 -6.34 -1.27
CA THR A 34 -15.77 -7.14 -2.30
C THR A 34 -17.07 -7.73 -1.78
N ASP A 35 -17.93 -8.20 -2.70
CA ASP A 35 -18.97 -9.15 -2.31
C ASP A 35 -18.36 -10.47 -1.80
N ARG A 36 -19.17 -11.21 -1.05
CA ARG A 36 -18.84 -12.58 -0.63
C ARG A 36 -18.76 -13.46 -1.87
N ILE A 37 -17.64 -14.14 -2.04
CA ILE A 37 -17.44 -15.11 -3.13
C ILE A 37 -17.44 -16.53 -2.58
N LYS A 38 -17.67 -17.54 -3.43
CA LYS A 38 -17.83 -18.96 -3.02
C LYS A 38 -16.67 -19.48 -2.15
N ALA A 39 -15.44 -19.08 -2.45
CA ALA A 39 -14.26 -19.46 -1.66
C ALA A 39 -14.27 -18.86 -0.23
N ASP A 40 -14.99 -17.76 -0.02
CA ASP A 40 -15.39 -17.16 1.26
C ASP A 40 -14.24 -16.83 2.24
N ARG A 41 -13.82 -17.82 3.04
CA ARG A 41 -12.90 -17.66 4.17
C ARG A 41 -11.57 -16.97 3.84
N PRO A 42 -10.90 -17.21 2.69
CA PRO A 42 -9.66 -16.50 2.35
C PRO A 42 -9.86 -15.00 2.15
N TYR A 43 -11.04 -14.58 1.73
CA TYR A 43 -11.35 -13.19 1.40
C TYR A 43 -11.89 -12.40 2.59
N PHE A 44 -12.32 -13.09 3.65
CA PHE A 44 -12.76 -12.45 4.88
C PHE A 44 -11.56 -11.91 5.68
N SER A 45 -11.49 -10.60 5.84
CA SER A 45 -10.50 -9.95 6.68
C SER A 45 -10.98 -9.88 8.12
N GLY A 46 -10.36 -10.63 9.03
CA GLY A 46 -10.70 -10.56 10.46
C GLY A 46 -10.53 -9.16 11.06
N LYS A 47 -9.48 -8.43 10.63
CA LYS A 47 -9.20 -7.05 11.04
C LYS A 47 -10.34 -6.08 10.71
N HIS A 48 -10.93 -6.23 9.53
CA HIS A 48 -11.96 -5.30 9.03
C HIS A 48 -13.39 -5.88 9.10
N ARG A 49 -13.55 -7.15 9.49
CA ARG A 49 -14.80 -7.91 9.55
C ARG A 49 -15.62 -7.86 8.26
N VAL A 50 -14.95 -7.79 7.12
CA VAL A 50 -15.58 -7.74 5.78
C VAL A 50 -14.78 -8.56 4.78
N HIS A 51 -15.43 -8.97 3.69
CA HIS A 51 -14.75 -9.55 2.53
C HIS A 51 -14.05 -8.48 1.70
N GLY A 52 -12.87 -8.82 1.21
CA GLY A 52 -12.15 -7.93 0.33
C GLY A 52 -10.85 -8.50 -0.22
N MET A 53 -10.18 -7.64 -0.96
CA MET A 53 -8.86 -7.86 -1.53
C MET A 53 -7.84 -6.97 -0.84
N ASN A 54 -6.75 -7.55 -0.36
CA ASN A 54 -5.61 -6.80 0.11
C ASN A 54 -4.77 -6.30 -1.09
N ILE A 55 -4.54 -4.99 -1.14
CA ILE A 55 -3.70 -4.29 -2.10
C ILE A 55 -2.60 -3.56 -1.33
N GLN A 56 -1.37 -3.71 -1.77
CA GLN A 56 -0.22 -2.99 -1.23
C GLN A 56 0.04 -1.75 -2.08
N VAL A 57 0.38 -0.65 -1.44
CA VAL A 57 0.58 0.65 -2.06
C VAL A 57 1.92 1.22 -1.62
N ILE A 58 2.67 1.77 -2.57
CA ILE A 58 3.84 2.59 -2.30
C ILE A 58 3.51 4.01 -2.73
N ALA A 59 3.68 4.95 -1.80
CA ALA A 59 3.39 6.35 -2.00
C ALA A 59 4.65 7.22 -1.78
N SER A 60 4.68 8.37 -2.44
CA SER A 60 5.68 9.41 -2.21
C SER A 60 5.32 10.31 -1.01
N PRO A 61 6.27 11.13 -0.51
CA PRO A 61 6.05 12.08 0.60
C PRO A 61 4.90 13.09 0.41
N ASP A 62 4.60 13.46 -0.84
CA ASP A 62 3.48 14.33 -1.19
C ASP A 62 2.13 13.58 -1.18
N GLY A 63 2.15 12.25 -1.30
CA GLY A 63 0.98 11.38 -1.33
C GLY A 63 0.62 10.88 -2.73
N ALA A 64 1.47 11.06 -3.74
CA ALA A 64 1.25 10.43 -5.05
C ALA A 64 1.42 8.90 -4.97
N ILE A 65 0.60 8.18 -5.73
CA ILE A 65 0.62 6.71 -5.74
C ILE A 65 1.71 6.24 -6.72
N LEU A 66 2.89 5.88 -6.22
CA LEU A 66 3.99 5.44 -7.07
C LEU A 66 3.77 4.04 -7.64
N TRP A 67 3.15 3.15 -6.86
CA TRP A 67 2.89 1.78 -7.26
C TRP A 67 1.76 1.15 -6.44
N THR A 68 1.01 0.24 -7.08
CA THR A 68 0.03 -0.64 -6.41
C THR A 68 0.25 -2.09 -6.82
N SER A 69 0.10 -3.02 -5.88
CA SER A 69 0.23 -4.46 -6.14
C SER A 69 -0.95 -5.05 -6.93
N GLY A 70 -0.82 -6.32 -7.30
CA GLY A 70 -1.99 -7.13 -7.59
C GLY A 70 -2.81 -7.43 -6.33
N ALA A 71 -3.98 -8.04 -6.51
CA ALA A 71 -4.91 -8.31 -5.44
C ALA A 71 -4.64 -9.67 -4.78
N LEU A 72 -4.53 -9.69 -3.45
CA LEU A 72 -4.45 -10.90 -2.63
C LEU A 72 -5.71 -11.05 -1.76
N PRO A 73 -6.05 -12.26 -1.30
CA PRO A 73 -7.21 -12.45 -0.41
C PRO A 73 -7.13 -11.56 0.83
N GLY A 74 -8.28 -11.02 1.29
CA GLY A 74 -8.35 -10.06 2.39
C GLY A 74 -7.85 -10.56 3.76
N LYS A 75 -7.71 -11.88 3.94
CA LYS A 75 -7.09 -12.48 5.12
C LYS A 75 -5.55 -12.38 5.11
N THR A 76 -4.94 -12.18 3.96
CA THR A 76 -3.48 -12.14 3.83
C THR A 76 -2.89 -10.99 4.64
N HIS A 77 -1.98 -11.32 5.56
CA HIS A 77 -1.25 -10.35 6.37
C HIS A 77 -0.37 -9.46 5.51
N ASP A 78 -0.22 -8.19 5.87
CA ASP A 78 0.47 -7.18 5.05
C ASP A 78 1.94 -7.54 4.80
N LEU A 79 2.68 -7.98 5.82
CA LEU A 79 4.04 -8.49 5.62
C LEU A 79 4.11 -9.68 4.63
N SER A 80 3.15 -10.60 4.70
CA SER A 80 3.10 -11.74 3.78
C SER A 80 2.80 -11.28 2.35
N ALA A 81 1.88 -10.33 2.20
CA ALA A 81 1.58 -9.71 0.91
C ALA A 81 2.82 -9.00 0.33
N ALA A 82 3.55 -8.25 1.15
CA ALA A 82 4.79 -7.59 0.73
C ALA A 82 5.85 -8.58 0.26
N ARG A 83 6.01 -9.71 0.96
CA ARG A 83 6.93 -10.78 0.56
C ARG A 83 6.50 -11.46 -0.74
N ILE A 84 5.22 -11.80 -0.88
CA ILE A 84 4.67 -12.41 -2.11
C ILE A 84 4.90 -11.52 -3.34
N TRP A 85 4.70 -10.21 -3.19
CA TRP A 85 4.91 -9.25 -4.28
C TRP A 85 6.38 -8.84 -4.46
N GLY A 86 7.31 -9.39 -3.67
CA GLY A 86 8.74 -9.08 -3.75
C GLY A 86 9.10 -7.65 -3.32
N ILE A 87 8.22 -6.97 -2.58
CA ILE A 87 8.40 -5.57 -2.19
C ILE A 87 9.68 -5.40 -1.37
N MET A 88 9.89 -6.28 -0.38
CA MET A 88 11.03 -6.23 0.52
C MET A 88 12.36 -6.22 -0.24
N ARG A 89 12.53 -7.14 -1.19
CA ARG A 89 13.74 -7.27 -2.00
C ARG A 89 13.98 -6.03 -2.86
N GLU A 90 12.94 -5.51 -3.51
CA GLU A 90 13.10 -4.35 -4.40
C GLU A 90 13.35 -3.05 -3.61
N LEU A 91 12.77 -2.92 -2.41
CA LEU A 91 13.06 -1.80 -1.51
C LEU A 91 14.50 -1.85 -1.00
N ASP A 92 14.98 -3.02 -0.60
CA ASP A 92 16.37 -3.23 -0.17
C ASP A 92 17.37 -2.81 -1.26
N GLN A 93 17.13 -3.24 -2.49
CA GLN A 93 17.94 -2.83 -3.65
C GLN A 93 17.85 -1.32 -3.94
N ALA A 94 16.71 -0.69 -3.69
CA ALA A 94 16.54 0.74 -3.90
C ALA A 94 17.32 1.57 -2.85
N GLY A 95 17.40 1.07 -1.61
CA GLY A 95 18.07 1.73 -0.49
C GLY A 95 17.35 3.00 -0.02
N ILE A 96 16.04 3.12 -0.23
CA ILE A 96 15.24 4.28 0.17
C ILE A 96 14.50 3.95 1.45
N ILE A 97 14.51 4.86 2.44
CA ILE A 97 13.81 4.67 3.73
C ILE A 97 12.30 4.53 3.51
N VAL A 98 11.66 3.53 4.13
CA VAL A 98 10.23 3.27 3.96
C VAL A 98 9.49 3.10 5.30
N PRO A 99 8.86 4.14 5.85
CA PRO A 99 7.95 3.98 6.96
C PRO A 99 6.72 3.14 6.58
N ALA A 100 6.42 2.14 7.41
CA ALA A 100 5.34 1.20 7.22
C ALA A 100 4.53 1.01 8.51
N ASP A 101 3.35 0.42 8.41
CA ASP A 101 2.45 0.22 9.55
C ASP A 101 2.89 -0.99 10.38
N LYS A 102 2.15 -1.28 11.47
CA LYS A 102 2.46 -2.43 12.32
C LYS A 102 2.22 -3.79 11.65
N GLY A 103 1.43 -3.84 10.57
CA GLY A 103 1.22 -5.03 9.76
C GLY A 103 2.47 -5.46 8.98
N TYR A 104 3.50 -4.62 8.92
CA TYR A 104 4.82 -4.95 8.36
C TYR A 104 5.86 -5.29 9.44
N GLN A 105 5.47 -5.46 10.70
CA GLN A 105 6.43 -5.82 11.76
C GLN A 105 7.20 -7.10 11.41
N GLY A 106 8.52 -7.06 11.48
CA GLY A 106 9.39 -8.15 11.01
C GLY A 106 9.81 -8.02 9.54
N ALA A 107 9.48 -6.87 8.93
CA ALA A 107 10.13 -6.39 7.73
C ALA A 107 11.61 -6.07 8.00
N GLU A 108 12.46 -6.42 7.05
CA GLU A 108 13.90 -6.19 7.07
C GLU A 108 14.28 -5.09 6.06
N GLY A 109 15.56 -4.72 6.04
CA GLY A 109 16.10 -3.72 5.13
C GLY A 109 15.60 -2.31 5.47
N PRO A 110 15.23 -1.49 4.47
CA PRO A 110 14.94 -0.07 4.71
C PRO A 110 13.54 0.22 5.26
N VAL A 111 12.76 -0.83 5.58
CA VAL A 111 11.39 -0.68 6.09
C VAL A 111 11.41 -0.42 7.59
N ILE A 112 10.83 0.70 8.00
CA ILE A 112 10.76 1.10 9.41
C ILE A 112 9.32 0.89 9.91
N THR A 113 9.16 0.25 11.06
CA THR A 113 7.86 0.05 11.72
C THR A 113 7.87 0.68 13.13
N PRO A 114 6.73 1.14 13.65
CA PRO A 114 6.69 1.83 14.93
C PRO A 114 6.96 0.86 16.10
N TYR A 115 7.53 1.37 17.20
CA TYR A 115 7.76 0.58 18.41
C TYR A 115 6.46 -0.01 18.97
N LYS A 116 6.50 -1.29 19.38
CA LYS A 116 5.37 -2.05 19.97
C LYS A 116 5.29 -1.88 21.49
N GLY A 117 4.16 -2.23 22.09
CA GLY A 117 3.97 -2.32 23.54
C GLY A 117 3.08 -1.23 24.15
N ARG A 118 2.62 -1.47 25.39
CA ARG A 118 1.97 -0.47 26.26
C ARG A 118 3.05 0.20 27.13
N ASN A 119 2.76 1.37 27.71
CA ASN A 119 3.64 2.07 28.66
C ASN A 119 5.07 2.35 28.14
N LYS A 120 5.19 2.78 26.88
CA LYS A 120 6.49 3.10 26.28
C LYS A 120 7.13 4.33 26.95
N PRO A 121 8.46 4.38 27.07
CA PRO A 121 9.16 5.57 27.51
C PRO A 121 8.94 6.73 26.51
N GLU A 122 9.05 7.97 26.99
CA GLU A 122 8.73 9.16 26.19
C GLU A 122 9.52 9.28 24.87
N PRO A 123 10.82 8.92 24.78
CA PRO A 123 11.54 8.89 23.51
C PRO A 123 10.88 7.99 22.44
N GLN A 124 10.41 6.80 22.82
CA GLN A 124 9.72 5.90 21.88
C GLN A 124 8.34 6.42 21.48
N LYS A 125 7.64 7.11 22.39
CA LYS A 125 6.38 7.80 22.06
C LYS A 125 6.63 8.92 21.05
N ARG A 126 7.68 9.73 21.24
CA ARG A 126 8.10 10.76 20.27
C ARG A 126 8.43 10.15 18.90
N ALA A 127 9.23 9.09 18.87
CA ALA A 127 9.56 8.39 17.63
C ALA A 127 8.31 7.89 16.90
N ASN A 128 7.36 7.29 17.62
CA ASN A 128 6.09 6.84 17.04
C ASN A 128 5.22 7.99 16.53
N ARG A 129 5.24 9.18 17.17
CA ARG A 129 4.54 10.37 16.67
C ARG A 129 5.16 10.85 15.36
N SER A 130 6.49 10.92 15.27
CA SER A 130 7.19 11.27 14.03
C SER A 130 6.92 10.23 12.93
N HIS A 131 6.95 8.95 13.28
CA HIS A 131 6.62 7.84 12.37
C HIS A 131 5.21 7.97 11.80
N ALA A 132 4.21 8.28 12.63
CA ALA A 132 2.84 8.48 12.18
C ALA A 132 2.72 9.68 11.22
N ARG A 133 3.44 10.78 11.47
CA ARG A 133 3.46 11.94 10.55
C ARG A 133 4.04 11.59 9.18
N LEU A 134 5.15 10.86 9.16
CA LEU A 134 5.79 10.40 7.91
C LEU A 134 4.90 9.42 7.13
N ARG A 135 4.00 8.70 7.80
CA ARG A 135 3.05 7.78 7.17
C ARG A 135 1.79 8.44 6.61
N GLY A 136 1.43 9.64 7.10
CA GLY A 136 0.24 10.36 6.66
C GLY A 136 0.06 10.43 5.13
N PRO A 137 1.11 10.66 4.31
CA PRO A 137 1.02 10.61 2.86
C PRO A 137 0.53 9.27 2.28
N GLY A 138 0.95 8.13 2.84
CA GLY A 138 0.48 6.80 2.40
C GLY A 138 -0.99 6.57 2.75
N GLU A 139 -1.44 7.04 3.91
CA GLU A 139 -2.85 7.00 4.31
C GLU A 139 -3.71 7.87 3.38
N ARG A 140 -3.21 9.06 2.99
CA ARG A 140 -3.86 9.91 1.98
C ARG A 140 -3.92 9.23 0.62
N ALA A 141 -2.84 8.61 0.15
CA ALA A 141 -2.81 7.88 -1.11
C ALA A 141 -3.87 6.75 -1.13
N ASN A 142 -4.00 6.02 -0.02
CA ASN A 142 -5.02 4.99 0.15
C ASN A 142 -6.45 5.56 0.18
N ALA A 143 -6.65 6.71 0.82
CA ALA A 143 -7.94 7.40 0.82
C ALA A 143 -8.33 7.90 -0.58
N GLN A 144 -7.39 8.48 -1.33
CA GLN A 144 -7.60 8.92 -2.71
C GLN A 144 -8.01 7.73 -3.59
N LEU A 145 -7.28 6.62 -3.52
CA LEU A 145 -7.63 5.40 -4.24
C LEU A 145 -9.06 4.95 -3.91
N LYS A 146 -9.43 4.91 -2.62
CA LYS A 146 -10.75 4.46 -2.16
C LYS A 146 -11.89 5.45 -2.40
N ASN A 147 -11.60 6.70 -2.76
CA ASN A 147 -12.62 7.69 -3.09
C ASN A 147 -13.35 7.36 -4.41
N TRP A 148 -12.71 6.58 -5.28
CA TRP A 148 -13.30 6.13 -6.53
C TRP A 148 -14.48 5.18 -6.27
N ARG A 149 -15.69 5.57 -6.70
CA ARG A 149 -16.95 4.85 -6.43
C ARG A 149 -16.88 3.36 -6.80
N ILE A 150 -16.15 3.03 -7.87
CA ILE A 150 -15.96 1.64 -8.33
C ILE A 150 -15.28 0.75 -7.28
N LEU A 151 -14.42 1.29 -6.41
CA LEU A 151 -13.72 0.54 -5.36
C LEU A 151 -14.48 0.44 -4.04
N ARG A 152 -15.64 1.12 -3.91
CA ARG A 152 -16.45 1.10 -2.68
C ARG A 152 -16.95 -0.30 -2.32
N LYS A 153 -17.37 -1.06 -3.34
CA LYS A 153 -17.80 -2.46 -3.23
C LYS A 153 -17.66 -3.15 -4.58
N LEU A 154 -16.56 -3.88 -4.77
CA LEU A 154 -16.29 -4.57 -6.02
C LEU A 154 -17.14 -5.83 -6.15
N ARG A 155 -17.87 -5.94 -7.27
CA ARG A 155 -18.66 -7.12 -7.65
C ARG A 155 -17.98 -7.97 -8.72
N CYS A 156 -16.67 -7.83 -8.89
CA CYS A 156 -15.90 -8.51 -9.93
C CYS A 156 -14.97 -9.57 -9.35
N SER A 157 -14.39 -10.38 -10.23
CA SER A 157 -13.35 -11.33 -9.84
C SER A 157 -12.20 -10.63 -9.10
N PRO A 158 -11.65 -11.25 -8.03
CA PRO A 158 -10.41 -10.86 -7.37
C PRO A 158 -9.29 -10.39 -8.29
N SER A 159 -9.07 -11.08 -9.42
CA SER A 159 -8.00 -10.74 -10.37
C SER A 159 -8.22 -9.39 -11.08
N LYS A 160 -9.49 -8.97 -11.24
CA LYS A 160 -9.83 -7.66 -11.83
C LYS A 160 -9.59 -6.52 -10.85
N ALA A 161 -9.72 -6.76 -9.54
CA ALA A 161 -9.51 -5.72 -8.52
C ALA A 161 -8.11 -5.09 -8.62
N GLY A 162 -7.07 -5.91 -8.79
CA GLY A 162 -5.70 -5.42 -8.95
C GLY A 162 -5.51 -4.57 -10.22
N HIS A 163 -6.13 -4.96 -11.33
CA HIS A 163 -6.09 -4.16 -12.56
C HIS A 163 -6.83 -2.82 -12.41
N LEU A 164 -7.97 -2.81 -11.71
CA LEU A 164 -8.72 -1.59 -11.41
C LEU A 164 -7.90 -0.66 -10.53
N CYS A 165 -7.28 -1.15 -9.45
CA CYS A 165 -6.41 -0.33 -8.60
C CYS A 165 -5.25 0.29 -9.37
N LYS A 166 -4.59 -0.49 -10.25
CA LYS A 166 -3.51 0.02 -11.11
C LYS A 166 -4.00 1.11 -12.08
N ALA A 167 -5.15 0.91 -12.71
CA ALA A 167 -5.73 1.89 -13.62
C ALA A 167 -6.12 3.17 -12.88
N ILE A 168 -6.75 3.04 -11.71
CA ILE A 168 -7.16 4.18 -10.88
C ILE A 168 -5.94 4.93 -10.35
N ALA A 169 -4.87 4.25 -9.92
CA ALA A 169 -3.64 4.91 -9.51
C ALA A 169 -3.07 5.82 -10.61
N VAL A 170 -3.10 5.37 -11.87
CA VAL A 170 -2.68 6.18 -13.02
C VAL A 170 -3.59 7.41 -13.20
N LEU A 171 -4.90 7.23 -13.15
CA LEU A 171 -5.87 8.34 -13.27
C LEU A 171 -5.76 9.33 -12.12
N GLN A 172 -5.67 8.84 -10.89
CA GLN A 172 -5.57 9.65 -9.69
C GLN A 172 -4.33 10.55 -9.75
N ASN A 173 -3.17 10.01 -10.13
CA ASN A 173 -1.96 10.82 -10.27
C ASN A 173 -2.08 11.84 -11.41
N TYR A 174 -2.74 11.48 -12.51
CA TYR A 174 -2.99 12.41 -13.62
C TYR A 174 -3.91 13.56 -13.20
N GLU A 175 -4.98 13.28 -12.45
CA GLU A 175 -5.88 14.31 -11.91
C GLU A 175 -5.19 15.20 -10.88
N SER A 176 -4.38 14.61 -9.99
CA SER A 176 -3.63 15.37 -8.98
C SER A 176 -2.57 16.28 -9.60
N ALA A 177 -1.93 15.88 -10.70
CA ALA A 177 -0.93 16.69 -11.40
C ALA A 177 -1.53 17.86 -12.21
N ARG A 178 -2.86 17.90 -12.40
CA ARG A 178 -3.56 18.95 -13.13
C ARG A 178 -4.19 20.02 -12.24
N ARG A 179 -4.19 19.81 -10.92
CA ARG A 179 -4.65 20.78 -9.93
C ARG A 179 -3.48 21.62 -9.47
#